data_AF-A0A6C0JCD6-F1
#
_entry.id   AF-A0A6C0JCD6-F1
#
_cell.length_a   1.000
_cell.length_b   1.000
_cell.length_c   1.000
_cell.angle_alpha   90.00
_cell.angle_beta   90.00
_cell.angle_gamma   90.00
#
_symmetry.space_group_name_H-M   'P 1'
#
loop_
_entity.id
_entity.type
_entity.pdbx_description
1 polymer ?
#
loop_
_entity_poly.entity_id
_entity_poly.type
_entity_poly.pdbx_seq_one_letter_code
_entity_poly.pdbx_strand_id
1 'polypeptide(L)'
;MTTRNEIPKQIRKAINKEWGTYYLKFIEDNPDKEWNWYWISCSPNITWEIIKDNPDNPWSWLGVSYNPSISWEFIEDNPDKPWNWRAISKNPIITWEIIRDNPMKPWDWKGISMNPNITMDIIKDNPDKNWHWPSISCNPNITMEIIKDNPDKPWDWWNISKNPNITMDMIRNNPDKPWNWYWISTNPNITWKNIEDNPDKPWSWFGISQNPNITWEIIRDNPDKHWDWEWEQISKNPNITWEIIKDNPDKPWNWYCISQNPNITWEIIRDNPDKDWNWKYMSCNPFTKEKEQFINRKYKEYAAANKIQQWCLSIIVSPHYKIGRTMIDRKYKELFE
;
A
#
# COMPACT_ATOMS: atom_id res chain seq x y z
N MET A 1 3.59 -4.70 31.52
CA MET A 1 3.56 -5.42 30.23
C MET A 1 2.10 -5.65 29.86
N THR A 2 1.51 -4.73 29.10
CA THR A 2 0.12 -4.84 28.65
C THR A 2 0.16 -5.59 27.33
N THR A 3 -0.29 -6.85 27.34
CA THR A 3 -0.49 -7.66 26.14
C THR A 3 -1.35 -6.87 25.16
N ARG A 4 -0.85 -6.67 23.93
CA ARG A 4 -1.65 -6.20 22.80
C ARG A 4 -2.80 -7.19 22.65
N ASN A 5 -3.97 -6.87 23.18
CA ASN A 5 -5.20 -7.58 22.85
C ASN A 5 -5.33 -7.49 21.33
N GLU A 6 -5.19 -8.62 20.64
CA GLU A 6 -5.42 -8.68 19.20
C GLU A 6 -6.85 -8.20 18.94
N ILE A 7 -6.95 -7.11 18.20
CA ILE A 7 -8.22 -6.46 17.92
C ILE A 7 -9.01 -7.39 16.98
N PRO A 8 -10.28 -7.68 17.27
CA PRO A 8 -11.11 -8.51 16.40
C PRO A 8 -11.10 -8.01 14.96
N LYS A 9 -10.95 -8.94 14.00
CA LYS A 9 -10.90 -8.66 12.55
C LYS A 9 -12.06 -7.77 12.07
N GLN A 10 -13.24 -7.92 12.67
CA GLN A 10 -14.43 -7.13 12.38
C GLN A 10 -14.24 -5.64 12.66
N ILE A 11 -13.59 -5.29 13.78
CA ILE A 11 -13.33 -3.89 14.16
C ILE A 11 -12.31 -3.26 13.22
N ARG A 12 -11.26 -4.01 12.84
CA ARG A 12 -10.31 -3.53 11.83
C ARG A 12 -10.99 -3.25 10.48
N LYS A 13 -11.91 -4.10 10.06
CA LYS A 13 -12.71 -3.88 8.84
C LYS A 13 -13.57 -2.61 8.96
N ALA A 14 -14.24 -2.42 10.09
CA ALA A 14 -15.07 -1.23 10.36
C ALA A 14 -14.24 0.06 10.32
N ILE A 15 -13.10 0.11 11.01
CA ILE A 15 -12.21 1.28 11.04
C ILE A 15 -11.66 1.60 9.65
N ASN A 16 -11.30 0.59 8.85
CA ASN A 16 -10.85 0.80 7.47
C ASN A 16 -11.96 1.38 6.58
N LYS A 17 -13.22 0.96 6.77
CA LYS A 17 -14.36 1.55 6.08
C LYS A 17 -14.54 3.02 6.50
N GLU A 18 -14.53 3.31 7.80
CA GLU A 18 -14.60 4.68 8.32
C GLU A 18 -13.47 5.57 7.79
N TRP A 19 -12.25 5.03 7.68
CA TRP A 19 -11.11 5.74 7.10
C TRP A 19 -11.38 6.15 5.65
N GLY A 20 -11.88 5.24 4.81
CA GLY A 20 -12.12 5.58 3.41
C GLY A 20 -13.24 6.61 3.24
N THR A 21 -14.28 6.58 4.08
CA THR A 21 -15.29 7.66 4.14
C THR A 21 -14.68 8.98 4.60
N TYR A 22 -13.82 8.96 5.63
CA TYR A 22 -13.11 10.15 6.10
C TYR A 22 -12.21 10.74 5.01
N TYR A 23 -11.48 9.89 4.29
CA TYR A 23 -10.63 10.25 3.16
C TYR A 23 -11.43 10.88 2.01
N LEU A 24 -12.55 10.28 1.62
CA LEU A 24 -13.41 10.83 0.57
C LEU A 24 -14.00 12.18 0.99
N LYS A 25 -14.43 12.30 2.24
CA LYS A 25 -14.94 13.56 2.78
C LYS A 25 -13.93 14.70 2.67
N PHE A 26 -12.64 14.46 2.89
CA PHE A 26 -11.61 15.49 2.71
C PHE A 26 -11.53 16.00 1.26
N ILE A 27 -11.74 15.12 0.27
CA ILE A 27 -11.80 15.51 -1.14
C ILE A 27 -13.06 16.36 -1.38
N GLU A 28 -14.21 15.93 -0.86
CA GLU A 28 -15.51 16.61 -1.01
C GLU A 28 -15.56 17.97 -0.31
N ASP A 29 -14.91 18.11 0.84
CA ASP A 29 -14.79 19.37 1.60
C ASP A 29 -13.85 20.38 0.90
N ASN A 30 -13.13 19.97 -0.15
CA ASN A 30 -12.20 20.81 -0.93
C ASN A 30 -12.53 20.76 -2.44
N PRO A 31 -13.74 21.17 -2.87
CA PRO A 31 -14.21 20.99 -4.24
C PRO A 31 -13.56 21.95 -5.24
N ASP A 32 -12.93 23.03 -4.78
CA ASP A 32 -12.22 24.02 -5.58
C ASP A 32 -10.82 23.54 -6.01
N LYS A 33 -10.33 22.43 -5.45
CA LYS A 33 -9.00 21.90 -5.73
C LYS A 33 -8.99 21.00 -6.96
N GLU A 34 -7.88 21.02 -7.69
CA GLU A 34 -7.68 20.24 -8.91
C GLU A 34 -7.42 18.75 -8.61
N TRP A 35 -8.44 18.05 -8.15
CA TRP A 35 -8.39 16.61 -7.89
C TRP A 35 -8.33 15.80 -9.18
N ASN A 36 -7.42 14.83 -9.22
CA ASN A 36 -7.32 13.85 -10.29
C ASN A 36 -8.03 12.56 -9.88
N TRP A 37 -9.24 12.38 -10.41
CA TRP A 37 -10.07 11.23 -10.10
C TRP A 37 -9.55 9.90 -10.64
N TYR A 38 -8.63 9.89 -11.60
CA TYR A 38 -7.93 8.65 -11.96
C TYR A 38 -7.08 8.14 -10.79
N TRP A 39 -6.28 9.02 -10.17
CA TRP A 39 -5.45 8.64 -9.03
C TRP A 39 -6.27 8.32 -7.78
N ILE A 40 -7.34 9.08 -7.52
CA ILE A 40 -8.25 8.80 -6.41
C ILE A 40 -8.92 7.43 -6.62
N SER A 41 -9.43 7.14 -7.83
CA SER A 41 -10.03 5.84 -8.15
C SER A 41 -9.07 4.66 -8.02
N CYS A 42 -7.75 4.85 -8.23
CA CYS A 42 -6.72 3.83 -8.02
C CYS A 42 -6.41 3.58 -6.53
N SER A 43 -6.77 4.49 -5.64
CA SER A 43 -6.25 4.53 -4.27
C SER A 43 -6.79 3.38 -3.42
N PRO A 44 -5.93 2.71 -2.60
CA PRO A 44 -6.39 1.72 -1.62
C PRO A 44 -7.24 2.33 -0.48
N ASN A 45 -7.34 3.66 -0.40
CA ASN A 45 -8.24 4.33 0.53
C ASN A 45 -9.69 4.34 0.02
N ILE A 46 -9.91 4.13 -1.28
CA ILE A 46 -11.22 4.01 -1.92
C ILE A 46 -11.53 2.53 -2.12
N THR A 47 -12.43 1.98 -1.30
CA THR A 47 -12.91 0.61 -1.42
C THR A 47 -14.05 0.52 -2.43
N TRP A 48 -14.36 -0.68 -2.91
CA TRP A 48 -15.57 -0.89 -3.72
C TRP A 48 -16.86 -0.46 -3.02
N GLU A 49 -16.93 -0.58 -1.68
CA GLU A 49 -18.09 -0.11 -0.90
C GLU A 49 -18.26 1.40 -1.05
N ILE A 50 -17.16 2.16 -1.00
CA ILE A 50 -17.18 3.63 -1.16
C ILE A 50 -17.62 4.03 -2.57
N ILE A 51 -17.15 3.32 -3.59
CA ILE A 51 -17.56 3.56 -4.98
C ILE A 51 -19.06 3.30 -5.13
N LYS A 52 -19.54 2.17 -4.58
CA LYS A 52 -20.95 1.78 -4.61
C LYS A 52 -21.86 2.78 -3.87
N ASP A 53 -21.42 3.25 -2.71
CA ASP A 53 -22.19 4.16 -1.86
C ASP A 53 -22.20 5.60 -2.41
N ASN A 54 -21.30 5.95 -3.34
CA ASN A 54 -21.16 7.30 -3.92
C ASN A 54 -21.09 7.25 -5.46
N PRO A 55 -22.16 6.82 -6.16
CA PRO A 55 -22.12 6.56 -7.59
C PRO A 55 -21.98 7.82 -8.46
N ASP A 56 -22.36 8.98 -7.94
CA ASP A 56 -22.36 10.25 -8.67
C ASP A 56 -20.97 10.91 -8.73
N ASN A 57 -20.01 10.44 -7.92
CA ASN A 57 -18.65 10.90 -7.98
C ASN A 57 -18.01 10.50 -9.32
N PRO A 58 -17.10 11.33 -9.89
CA PRO A 58 -16.57 11.13 -11.24
C PRO A 58 -15.46 10.07 -11.27
N TRP A 59 -15.77 8.86 -10.82
CA TRP A 59 -14.86 7.73 -10.76
C TRP A 59 -14.29 7.40 -12.15
N SER A 60 -12.97 7.29 -12.22
CA SER A 60 -12.29 6.79 -13.41
C SER A 60 -12.31 5.27 -13.40
N TRP A 61 -13.11 4.62 -14.25
CA TRP A 61 -13.14 3.15 -14.35
C TRP A 61 -11.81 2.53 -14.77
N LEU A 62 -10.98 3.27 -15.51
CA LEU A 62 -9.59 2.88 -15.74
C LEU A 62 -8.85 2.80 -14.39
N GLY A 63 -8.99 3.81 -13.53
CA GLY A 63 -8.39 3.83 -12.19
C GLY A 63 -8.97 2.76 -11.26
N VAL A 64 -10.29 2.56 -11.26
CA VAL A 64 -10.96 1.50 -10.51
C VAL A 64 -10.43 0.13 -10.91
N SER A 65 -10.12 -0.09 -12.20
CA SER A 65 -9.53 -1.36 -12.68
C SER A 65 -8.12 -1.62 -12.10
N TYR A 66 -7.37 -0.58 -11.71
CA TYR A 66 -6.07 -0.70 -11.05
C TYR A 66 -6.17 -0.73 -9.52
N ASN A 67 -7.35 -0.49 -8.95
CA ASN A 67 -7.52 -0.34 -7.51
C ASN A 67 -7.38 -1.70 -6.80
N PRO A 68 -6.49 -1.83 -5.80
CA PRO A 68 -6.27 -3.09 -5.08
C PRO A 68 -7.37 -3.42 -4.06
N SER A 69 -8.31 -2.51 -3.81
CA SER A 69 -9.38 -2.59 -2.80
C SER A 69 -10.77 -2.85 -3.40
N ILE A 70 -10.84 -3.27 -4.67
CA ILE A 70 -12.06 -3.82 -5.27
C ILE A 70 -12.18 -5.33 -4.95
N SER A 71 -13.31 -5.94 -5.27
CA SER A 71 -13.49 -7.40 -5.17
C SER A 71 -13.87 -8.01 -6.51
N TRP A 72 -13.71 -9.33 -6.64
CA TRP A 72 -14.14 -10.03 -7.85
C TRP A 72 -15.67 -9.94 -8.02
N GLU A 73 -16.42 -10.09 -6.92
CA GLU A 73 -17.88 -9.96 -6.93
C GLU A 73 -18.30 -8.56 -7.40
N PHE A 74 -17.59 -7.50 -7.01
CA PHE A 74 -17.86 -6.15 -7.49
C PHE A 74 -17.67 -6.02 -9.01
N ILE A 75 -16.71 -6.73 -9.61
CA ILE A 75 -16.51 -6.76 -11.06
C ILE A 75 -17.64 -7.54 -11.74
N GLU A 76 -18.06 -8.66 -11.15
CA GLU A 76 -19.15 -9.50 -11.67
C GLU A 76 -20.51 -8.79 -11.63
N ASP A 77 -20.78 -8.06 -10.56
CA ASP A 77 -22.02 -7.29 -10.36
C ASP A 77 -22.11 -6.07 -11.29
N ASN A 78 -21.00 -5.66 -11.92
CA ASN A 78 -20.90 -4.47 -12.77
C ASN A 78 -20.31 -4.79 -14.15
N PRO A 79 -20.91 -5.71 -14.93
CA PRO A 79 -20.33 -6.20 -16.18
C PRO A 79 -20.36 -5.18 -17.32
N ASP A 80 -21.20 -4.14 -17.21
CA ASP A 80 -21.39 -3.06 -18.19
C ASP A 80 -20.28 -1.99 -18.12
N LYS A 81 -19.47 -1.99 -17.05
CA LYS A 81 -18.45 -0.97 -16.84
C LYS A 81 -17.23 -1.20 -17.74
N PRO A 82 -16.54 -0.12 -18.16
CA PRO A 82 -15.41 -0.22 -19.08
C PRO A 82 -14.13 -0.67 -18.33
N TRP A 83 -14.11 -1.93 -17.92
CA TRP A 83 -12.99 -2.53 -17.20
C TRP A 83 -11.75 -2.64 -18.08
N ASN A 84 -10.61 -2.19 -17.55
CA ASN A 84 -9.31 -2.43 -18.16
C ASN A 84 -8.80 -3.82 -17.76
N TRP A 85 -9.01 -4.81 -18.62
CA TRP A 85 -8.69 -6.19 -18.31
C TRP A 85 -7.20 -6.48 -18.12
N ARG A 86 -6.32 -5.65 -18.70
CA ARG A 86 -4.89 -5.72 -18.38
C ARG A 86 -4.62 -5.39 -16.91
N ALA A 87 -5.28 -4.36 -16.38
CA ALA A 87 -5.19 -3.98 -14.97
C ALA A 87 -5.84 -5.04 -14.05
N ILE A 88 -7.01 -5.56 -14.43
CA ILE A 88 -7.69 -6.63 -13.69
C ILE A 88 -6.84 -7.91 -13.67
N SER A 89 -6.32 -8.37 -14.81
CA SER A 89 -5.50 -9.58 -14.92
C SER A 89 -4.28 -9.59 -13.99
N LYS A 90 -3.66 -8.43 -13.74
CA LYS A 90 -2.51 -8.31 -12.84
C LYS A 90 -2.89 -8.06 -11.38
N ASN A 91 -4.17 -7.80 -11.08
CA ASN A 91 -4.61 -7.37 -9.78
C ASN A 91 -4.52 -8.56 -8.78
N PRO A 92 -3.94 -8.37 -7.58
CA PRO A 92 -3.84 -9.44 -6.56
C PRO A 92 -5.18 -10.01 -6.09
N ILE A 93 -6.31 -9.38 -6.40
CA ILE A 93 -7.63 -9.97 -6.10
C ILE A 93 -7.98 -11.13 -7.04
N ILE A 94 -7.32 -11.23 -8.19
CA ILE A 94 -7.55 -12.28 -9.18
C ILE A 94 -6.65 -13.46 -8.84
N THR A 95 -7.27 -14.58 -8.50
CA THR A 95 -6.58 -15.86 -8.27
C THR A 95 -6.61 -16.72 -9.53
N TRP A 96 -5.83 -17.81 -9.52
CA TRP A 96 -5.87 -18.78 -10.62
C TRP A 96 -7.23 -19.46 -10.74
N GLU A 97 -7.91 -19.73 -9.62
CA GLU A 97 -9.27 -20.30 -9.62
C GLU A 97 -10.25 -19.38 -10.35
N ILE A 98 -10.20 -18.07 -10.08
CA ILE A 98 -11.04 -17.08 -10.77
C ILE A 98 -10.80 -17.12 -12.29
N ILE A 99 -9.54 -17.18 -12.72
CA ILE A 99 -9.19 -17.24 -14.15
C ILE A 99 -9.71 -18.53 -14.78
N ARG A 100 -9.49 -19.67 -14.12
CA ARG A 100 -9.89 -21.00 -14.59
C ARG A 100 -11.41 -21.13 -14.69
N ASP A 101 -12.12 -20.63 -13.70
CA ASP A 101 -13.58 -20.76 -13.59
C ASP A 101 -14.30 -19.75 -14.51
N ASN A 102 -13.58 -18.72 -15.00
CA ASN A 102 -14.09 -17.68 -15.90
C ASN A 102 -13.28 -17.57 -17.21
N PRO A 103 -13.18 -18.64 -18.04
CA PRO A 103 -12.27 -18.68 -19.17
C PRO A 103 -12.66 -17.74 -20.33
N MET A 104 -13.92 -17.29 -20.38
CA MET A 104 -14.45 -16.42 -21.44
C MET A 104 -14.23 -14.92 -21.17
N LYS A 105 -13.72 -14.55 -19.99
CA LYS A 105 -13.37 -13.16 -19.73
C LYS A 105 -12.14 -12.77 -20.56
N PRO A 106 -12.02 -11.51 -21.00
CA PRO A 106 -10.95 -11.07 -21.90
C PRO A 106 -9.63 -10.84 -21.15
N TRP A 107 -9.12 -11.90 -20.52
CA TRP A 107 -7.89 -11.89 -19.75
C TRP A 107 -6.67 -11.49 -20.59
N ASP A 108 -5.86 -10.59 -20.05
CA ASP A 108 -4.56 -10.22 -20.59
C ASP A 108 -3.48 -11.13 -19.98
N TRP A 109 -2.91 -12.03 -20.79
CA TRP A 109 -1.90 -12.99 -20.32
C TRP A 109 -0.59 -12.35 -19.86
N LYS A 110 -0.26 -11.15 -20.33
CA LYS A 110 0.88 -10.39 -19.83
C LYS A 110 0.62 -9.90 -18.40
N GLY A 111 -0.60 -9.46 -18.10
CA GLY A 111 -1.10 -9.12 -16.78
C GLY A 111 -1.16 -10.33 -15.85
N ILE A 112 -1.71 -11.46 -16.33
CA ILE A 112 -1.72 -12.71 -15.55
C ILE A 112 -0.28 -13.13 -15.20
N SER A 113 0.64 -13.09 -16.17
CA SER A 113 2.03 -13.51 -15.95
C SER A 113 2.76 -12.72 -14.85
N MET A 114 2.36 -11.46 -14.61
CA MET A 114 2.90 -10.63 -13.51
C MET A 114 2.08 -10.69 -12.21
N ASN A 115 0.95 -11.41 -12.21
CA ASN A 115 0.06 -11.47 -11.07
C ASN A 115 0.70 -12.25 -9.89
N PRO A 116 0.70 -11.70 -8.67
CA PRO A 116 1.33 -12.33 -7.51
C PRO A 116 0.63 -13.62 -7.01
N ASN A 117 -0.51 -14.02 -7.58
CA ASN A 117 -1.13 -15.32 -7.29
C ASN A 117 -0.74 -16.41 -8.31
N ILE A 118 0.08 -16.08 -9.32
CA ILE A 118 0.58 -17.05 -10.29
C ILE A 118 1.93 -17.56 -9.81
N THR A 119 1.99 -18.87 -9.58
CA THR A 119 3.20 -19.58 -9.13
C THR A 119 3.86 -20.30 -10.29
N MET A 120 5.13 -20.71 -10.11
CA MET A 120 5.82 -21.53 -11.11
C MET A 120 5.12 -22.88 -11.34
N ASP A 121 4.49 -23.45 -10.32
CA ASP A 121 3.75 -24.71 -10.44
C ASP A 121 2.51 -24.54 -11.32
N ILE A 122 1.76 -23.44 -11.16
CA ILE A 122 0.63 -23.10 -12.05
C ILE A 122 1.10 -23.00 -13.50
N ILE A 123 2.26 -22.39 -13.75
CA ILE A 123 2.84 -22.26 -15.09
C ILE A 123 3.21 -23.65 -15.66
N LYS A 124 3.83 -24.51 -14.85
CA LYS A 124 4.24 -25.88 -15.24
C LYS A 124 3.04 -26.78 -15.53
N ASP A 125 1.98 -26.68 -14.73
CA ASP A 125 0.77 -27.49 -14.85
C ASP A 125 -0.11 -27.05 -16.02
N ASN A 126 0.09 -25.84 -16.53
CA ASN A 126 -0.70 -25.26 -17.62
C ASN A 126 0.19 -24.73 -18.75
N PRO A 127 0.98 -25.59 -19.40
CA PRO A 127 1.99 -25.18 -20.38
C PRO A 127 1.38 -24.67 -21.70
N ASP A 128 0.09 -24.95 -21.94
CA ASP A 128 -0.66 -24.53 -23.13
C ASP A 128 -1.06 -23.04 -23.11
N LYS A 129 -0.89 -22.36 -21.97
CA LYS A 129 -1.27 -20.96 -21.84
C LYS A 129 -0.21 -20.02 -22.41
N ASN A 130 -0.65 -18.82 -22.79
CA ASN A 130 0.18 -17.79 -23.44
C ASN A 130 1.07 -17.02 -22.43
N TRP A 131 1.85 -17.74 -21.64
CA TRP A 131 2.73 -17.18 -20.62
C TRP A 131 3.73 -16.19 -21.21
N HIS A 132 3.79 -14.99 -20.63
CA HIS A 132 4.68 -13.91 -21.06
C HIS A 132 5.91 -13.85 -20.13
N TRP A 133 6.99 -14.54 -20.51
CA TRP A 133 8.20 -14.70 -19.71
C TRP A 133 8.87 -13.41 -19.20
N PRO A 134 8.93 -12.30 -19.97
CA PRO A 134 9.44 -11.05 -19.41
C PRO A 134 8.57 -10.52 -18.25
N SER A 135 7.28 -10.83 -18.22
CA SER A 135 6.39 -10.47 -17.10
C SER A 135 6.44 -11.46 -15.95
N ILE A 136 6.67 -12.75 -16.23
CA ILE A 136 7.01 -13.73 -15.19
C ILE A 136 8.31 -13.31 -14.49
N SER A 137 9.30 -12.83 -15.25
CA SER A 137 10.62 -12.42 -14.73
C SER A 137 10.55 -11.31 -13.68
N CYS A 138 9.55 -10.42 -13.73
CA CYS A 138 9.32 -9.40 -12.70
C CYS A 138 8.26 -9.79 -11.66
N ASN A 139 7.72 -11.01 -11.70
CA ASN A 139 6.70 -11.48 -10.76
C ASN A 139 7.33 -11.68 -9.37
N PRO A 140 6.74 -11.14 -8.28
CA PRO A 140 7.32 -11.22 -6.94
C PRO A 140 7.50 -12.65 -6.42
N ASN A 141 6.77 -13.64 -6.94
CA ASN A 141 6.94 -15.04 -6.54
C ASN A 141 8.16 -15.72 -7.17
N ILE A 142 8.80 -15.11 -8.17
CA ILE A 142 9.99 -15.69 -8.78
C ILE A 142 11.20 -15.44 -7.88
N THR A 143 11.77 -16.53 -7.38
CA THR A 143 12.98 -16.54 -6.56
C THR A 143 14.18 -16.95 -7.40
N MET A 144 15.39 -16.67 -6.91
CA MET A 144 16.62 -17.15 -7.54
C MET A 144 16.72 -18.68 -7.58
N GLU A 145 16.09 -19.38 -6.64
CA GLU A 145 15.98 -20.84 -6.65
C GLU A 145 15.13 -21.32 -7.83
N ILE A 146 13.96 -20.72 -8.05
CA ILE A 146 13.11 -21.01 -9.21
C ILE A 146 13.88 -20.75 -10.52
N ILE A 147 14.65 -19.68 -10.62
CA ILE A 147 15.45 -19.39 -11.82
C ILE A 147 16.51 -20.47 -12.04
N LYS A 148 17.21 -20.90 -10.98
CA LYS A 148 18.25 -21.95 -11.04
C LYS A 148 17.69 -23.31 -11.41
N ASP A 149 16.50 -23.65 -10.90
CA ASP A 149 15.83 -24.92 -11.16
C ASP A 149 15.19 -25.00 -12.56
N ASN A 150 15.06 -23.86 -13.23
CA ASN A 150 14.45 -23.77 -14.56
C ASN A 150 15.34 -22.93 -15.50
N PRO A 151 16.60 -23.37 -15.74
CA PRO A 151 17.60 -22.57 -16.47
C PRO A 151 17.31 -22.45 -17.97
N ASP A 152 16.47 -23.33 -18.51
CA ASP A 152 16.05 -23.37 -19.92
C ASP A 152 14.98 -22.33 -20.27
N LYS A 153 14.39 -21.68 -19.26
CA LYS A 153 13.33 -20.69 -19.49
C LYS A 153 13.92 -19.35 -19.92
N PRO A 154 13.21 -18.58 -20.77
CA PRO A 154 13.71 -17.33 -21.33
C PRO A 154 13.55 -16.18 -20.32
N TRP A 155 14.33 -16.26 -19.23
CA TRP A 155 14.39 -15.26 -18.18
C TRP A 155 14.89 -13.91 -18.70
N ASP A 156 14.17 -12.85 -18.40
CA ASP A 156 14.55 -11.48 -18.73
C ASP A 156 15.19 -10.81 -17.51
N TRP A 157 16.52 -10.73 -17.51
CA TRP A 157 17.31 -10.15 -16.43
C TRP A 157 17.05 -8.66 -16.17
N TRP A 158 16.59 -7.92 -17.19
CA TRP A 158 16.16 -6.53 -16.99
C TRP A 158 14.92 -6.46 -16.10
N ASN A 159 13.96 -7.37 -16.31
CA ASN A 159 12.77 -7.49 -15.48
C ASN A 159 13.03 -8.21 -14.15
N ILE A 160 13.96 -9.18 -14.08
CA ILE A 160 14.41 -9.77 -12.80
C ILE A 160 15.00 -8.69 -11.89
N SER A 161 15.76 -7.74 -12.44
CA SER A 161 16.34 -6.64 -11.67
C SER A 161 15.29 -5.76 -10.98
N LYS A 162 14.04 -5.77 -11.45
CA LYS A 162 12.90 -5.07 -10.84
C LYS A 162 12.22 -5.85 -9.73
N ASN A 163 12.49 -7.14 -9.61
CA ASN A 163 11.80 -7.99 -8.66
C ASN A 163 12.12 -7.47 -7.23
N PRO A 164 11.09 -7.20 -6.40
CA PRO A 164 11.29 -6.61 -5.08
C PRO A 164 12.11 -7.50 -4.14
N ASN A 165 12.30 -8.79 -4.45
CA ASN A 165 13.04 -9.74 -3.63
C ASN A 165 14.54 -9.85 -3.96
N ILE A 166 15.06 -9.07 -4.92
CA ILE A 166 16.49 -9.06 -5.24
C ILE A 166 17.31 -8.47 -4.08
N THR A 167 18.37 -9.18 -3.68
CA THR A 167 19.32 -8.73 -2.66
C THR A 167 20.74 -8.61 -3.23
N MET A 168 21.63 -7.89 -2.54
CA MET A 168 23.04 -7.85 -2.95
C MET A 168 23.72 -9.21 -2.95
N ASP A 169 23.35 -10.12 -2.04
CA ASP A 169 23.95 -11.46 -2.02
C ASP A 169 23.53 -12.28 -3.24
N MET A 170 22.30 -12.10 -3.72
CA MET A 170 21.88 -12.69 -5.00
C MET A 170 22.70 -12.15 -6.17
N ILE A 171 22.98 -10.84 -6.20
CA ILE A 171 23.80 -10.22 -7.25
C ILE A 171 25.24 -10.73 -7.19
N ARG A 172 25.85 -10.76 -6.00
CA ARG A 172 27.22 -11.27 -5.79
C ARG A 172 27.38 -12.71 -6.21
N ASN A 173 26.37 -13.54 -5.96
CA ASN A 173 26.36 -14.95 -6.35
C ASN A 173 26.08 -15.20 -7.84
N ASN A 174 25.71 -14.16 -8.60
CA ASN A 174 25.43 -14.25 -10.04
C ASN A 174 26.02 -13.03 -10.78
N PRO A 175 27.36 -12.83 -10.72
CA PRO A 175 28.00 -11.60 -11.18
C PRO A 175 28.03 -11.47 -12.71
N ASP A 176 27.84 -12.56 -13.43
CA ASP A 176 27.86 -12.65 -14.89
C ASP A 176 26.53 -12.23 -15.55
N LYS A 177 25.48 -12.01 -14.74
CA LYS A 177 24.16 -11.66 -15.26
C LYS A 177 24.03 -10.17 -15.56
N PRO A 178 23.30 -9.79 -16.62
CA PRO A 178 23.18 -8.40 -17.06
C PRO A 178 22.17 -7.65 -16.18
N TRP A 179 22.57 -7.38 -14.94
CA TRP A 179 21.81 -6.65 -13.94
C TRP A 179 21.56 -5.20 -14.36
N ASN A 180 20.32 -4.74 -14.22
CA ASN A 180 19.99 -3.33 -14.41
C ASN A 180 20.09 -2.57 -13.09
N TRP A 181 21.12 -1.72 -12.99
CA TRP A 181 21.45 -1.02 -11.76
C TRP A 181 20.50 0.12 -11.39
N TYR A 182 19.73 0.66 -12.34
CA TYR A 182 18.65 1.59 -12.00
C TYR A 182 17.62 0.90 -11.10
N TRP A 183 17.15 -0.29 -11.50
CA TRP A 183 16.15 -1.03 -10.72
C TRP A 183 16.71 -1.58 -9.41
N ILE A 184 17.97 -2.01 -9.39
CA ILE A 184 18.64 -2.41 -8.16
C ILE A 184 18.74 -1.23 -7.19
N SER A 185 19.11 -0.04 -7.67
CA SER A 185 19.23 1.16 -6.83
C SER A 185 17.92 1.53 -6.13
N THR A 186 16.78 1.30 -6.80
CA THR A 186 15.44 1.55 -6.24
C THR A 186 14.93 0.45 -5.30
N ASN A 187 15.62 -0.69 -5.20
CA ASN A 187 15.07 -1.89 -4.56
C ASN A 187 15.10 -1.77 -3.02
N PRO A 188 13.97 -2.04 -2.32
CA PRO A 188 13.88 -1.89 -0.87
C PRO A 188 14.73 -2.87 -0.05
N ASN A 189 15.30 -3.92 -0.66
CA ASN A 189 16.25 -4.82 0.00
C ASN A 189 17.71 -4.36 -0.16
N ILE A 190 17.95 -3.29 -0.91
CA ILE A 190 19.27 -2.65 -1.02
C ILE A 190 19.38 -1.57 0.04
N THR A 191 20.37 -1.72 0.91
CA THR A 191 20.65 -0.79 2.02
C THR A 191 21.75 0.19 1.66
N TRP A 192 21.90 1.26 2.44
CA TRP A 192 23.03 2.18 2.28
C TRP A 192 24.39 1.47 2.44
N LYS A 193 24.52 0.55 3.40
CA LYS A 193 25.72 -0.26 3.58
C LYS A 193 26.07 -1.06 2.32
N ASN A 194 25.07 -1.56 1.59
CA ASN A 194 25.32 -2.23 0.31
C ASN A 194 25.94 -1.30 -0.73
N ILE A 195 25.57 -0.02 -0.73
CA ILE A 195 26.13 0.98 -1.65
C ILE A 195 27.56 1.33 -1.23
N GLU A 196 27.78 1.57 0.06
CA GLU A 196 29.12 1.87 0.63
C GLU A 196 30.11 0.72 0.42
N ASP A 197 29.70 -0.53 0.67
CA ASP A 197 30.56 -1.71 0.55
C ASP A 197 30.90 -2.05 -0.92
N ASN A 198 30.20 -1.48 -1.91
CA ASN A 198 30.37 -1.78 -3.33
C ASN A 198 30.38 -0.49 -4.19
N PRO A 199 31.36 0.41 -3.98
CA PRO A 199 31.39 1.72 -4.63
C PRO A 199 31.72 1.67 -6.13
N ASP A 200 32.25 0.54 -6.62
CA ASP A 200 32.60 0.29 -8.01
C ASP A 200 31.38 -0.05 -8.90
N LYS A 201 30.21 -0.29 -8.29
CA LYS A 201 29.01 -0.64 -9.03
C LYS A 201 28.35 0.59 -9.63
N PRO A 202 27.72 0.48 -10.81
CA PRO A 202 27.15 1.62 -11.53
C PRO A 202 25.77 2.00 -10.94
N TRP A 203 25.76 2.40 -9.68
CA TRP A 203 24.59 2.84 -8.95
C TRP A 203 23.91 4.03 -9.64
N SER A 204 22.58 4.03 -9.63
CA SER A 204 21.75 5.14 -10.09
C SER A 204 21.39 6.02 -8.89
N TRP A 205 21.95 7.24 -8.82
CA TRP A 205 21.65 8.19 -7.73
C TRP A 205 20.19 8.63 -7.71
N PHE A 206 19.55 8.74 -8.87
CA PHE A 206 18.10 8.89 -8.99
C PHE A 206 17.35 7.74 -8.30
N GLY A 207 17.78 6.50 -8.53
CA GLY A 207 17.16 5.32 -7.93
C GLY A 207 17.41 5.23 -6.43
N ILE A 208 18.64 5.53 -6.00
CA ILE A 208 19.02 5.61 -4.58
C ILE A 208 18.16 6.65 -3.86
N SER A 209 17.97 7.84 -4.43
CA SER A 209 17.22 8.93 -3.81
C SER A 209 15.74 8.60 -3.56
N GLN A 210 15.17 7.67 -4.33
CA GLN A 210 13.82 7.12 -4.11
C GLN A 210 13.77 5.96 -3.12
N ASN A 211 14.92 5.36 -2.80
CA ASN A 211 14.98 4.12 -2.05
C ASN A 211 14.53 4.34 -0.59
N PRO A 212 13.62 3.51 -0.06
CA PRO A 212 13.07 3.66 1.29
C PRO A 212 14.09 3.37 2.41
N ASN A 213 15.31 2.94 2.10
CA ASN A 213 16.40 2.79 3.07
C ASN A 213 17.33 4.02 3.12
N ILE A 214 17.10 5.04 2.29
CA ILE A 214 17.87 6.29 2.34
C ILE A 214 17.15 7.26 3.27
N THR A 215 17.81 7.57 4.39
CA THR A 215 17.30 8.51 5.41
C THR A 215 17.90 9.89 5.21
N TRP A 216 17.34 10.87 5.90
CA TRP A 216 17.88 12.22 5.93
C TRP A 216 19.31 12.27 6.48
N GLU A 217 19.63 11.48 7.51
CA GLU A 217 20.97 11.40 8.08
C GLU A 217 21.99 10.93 7.05
N ILE A 218 21.65 9.92 6.25
CA ILE A 218 22.51 9.43 5.16
C ILE A 218 22.80 10.56 4.16
N ILE A 219 21.78 11.31 3.75
CA ILE A 219 21.94 12.41 2.79
C ILE A 219 22.81 13.53 3.40
N ARG A 220 22.52 13.92 4.64
CA ARG A 220 23.23 14.99 5.36
C ARG A 220 24.70 14.64 5.61
N ASP A 221 24.97 13.40 6.00
CA ASP A 221 26.30 12.96 6.41
C ASP A 221 27.20 12.59 5.20
N ASN A 222 26.62 12.51 4.00
CA ASN A 222 27.32 12.23 2.74
C ASN A 222 27.07 13.32 1.68
N PRO A 223 27.46 14.58 1.92
CA PRO A 223 27.17 15.70 1.03
C PRO A 223 27.97 15.68 -0.28
N ASP A 224 29.02 14.86 -0.37
CA ASP A 224 29.88 14.70 -1.56
C ASP A 224 29.25 13.84 -2.66
N LYS A 225 28.12 13.18 -2.38
CA LYS A 225 27.42 12.35 -3.36
C LYS A 225 26.52 13.18 -4.26
N HIS A 226 26.10 12.60 -5.38
CA HIS A 226 25.34 13.28 -6.44
C HIS A 226 23.85 13.50 -6.09
N TRP A 227 23.57 14.15 -4.95
CA TRP A 227 22.20 14.45 -4.50
C TRP A 227 21.61 15.70 -5.17
N ASP A 228 22.45 16.61 -5.69
CA ASP A 228 22.04 17.96 -6.13
C ASP A 228 20.94 17.96 -7.21
N TRP A 229 20.90 16.93 -8.05
CA TRP A 229 19.91 16.78 -9.12
C TRP A 229 18.72 15.91 -8.72
N GLU A 230 18.71 15.42 -7.48
CA GLU A 230 17.81 14.35 -7.03
C GLU A 230 16.82 14.82 -5.96
N TRP A 231 16.65 16.13 -5.78
CA TRP A 231 15.74 16.67 -4.77
C TRP A 231 14.26 16.37 -5.03
N GLU A 232 13.86 16.12 -6.27
CA GLU A 232 12.54 15.56 -6.59
C GLU A 232 12.38 14.16 -5.97
N GLN A 233 13.42 13.34 -6.14
CA GLN A 233 13.79 12.12 -5.43
C GLN A 233 13.44 12.13 -3.96
N ILE A 234 14.23 12.97 -3.29
CA ILE A 234 14.31 13.09 -1.85
C ILE A 234 12.99 13.65 -1.31
N SER A 235 12.40 14.66 -1.97
CA SER A 235 11.18 15.35 -1.52
C SER A 235 9.98 14.43 -1.31
N LYS A 236 9.83 13.39 -2.16
CA LYS A 236 8.74 12.40 -2.02
C LYS A 236 9.14 11.14 -1.25
N ASN A 237 10.39 11.03 -0.81
CA ASN A 237 10.88 9.84 -0.11
C ASN A 237 10.19 9.71 1.27
N PRO A 238 9.68 8.52 1.65
CA PRO A 238 8.98 8.31 2.92
C PRO A 238 9.82 8.54 4.19
N ASN A 239 11.15 8.61 4.10
CA ASN A 239 12.00 8.97 5.23
C ASN A 239 12.17 10.49 5.42
N ILE A 240 11.70 11.31 4.48
CA ILE A 240 11.63 12.75 4.66
C ILE A 240 10.31 13.07 5.35
N THR A 241 10.40 13.46 6.62
CA THR A 241 9.25 13.91 7.42
C THR A 241 9.04 15.41 7.26
N TRP A 242 7.87 15.88 7.71
CA TRP A 242 7.57 17.30 7.72
C TRP A 242 8.53 18.09 8.61
N GLU A 243 8.95 17.54 9.74
CA GLU A 243 9.93 18.14 10.65
C GLU A 243 11.27 18.35 9.94
N ILE A 244 11.73 17.37 9.16
CA ILE A 244 12.97 17.50 8.36
C ILE A 244 12.85 18.65 7.36
N ILE A 245 11.72 18.76 6.66
CA ILE A 245 11.48 19.86 5.70
C ILE A 245 11.50 21.21 6.42
N LYS A 246 10.83 21.30 7.58
CA LYS A 246 10.71 22.52 8.38
C LYS A 246 12.06 22.96 8.96
N ASP A 247 12.87 22.02 9.43
CA ASP A 247 14.17 22.29 10.08
C ASP A 247 15.28 22.58 9.06
N ASN A 248 15.06 22.28 7.78
CA ASN A 248 16.04 22.47 6.70
C ASN A 248 15.43 23.26 5.53
N PRO A 249 14.98 24.52 5.74
CA PRO A 249 14.28 25.31 4.73
C PRO A 249 15.20 25.81 3.59
N ASP A 250 16.52 25.74 3.76
CA ASP A 250 17.53 26.11 2.76
C ASP A 250 17.64 25.08 1.62
N LYS A 251 17.12 23.87 1.83
CA LYS A 251 17.19 22.81 0.83
C LYS A 251 16.21 23.04 -0.31
N PRO A 252 16.57 22.64 -1.54
CA PRO A 252 15.75 22.84 -2.73
C PRO A 252 14.60 21.82 -2.80
N TRP A 253 13.74 21.83 -1.79
CA TRP A 253 12.55 21.01 -1.69
C TRP A 253 11.61 21.25 -2.88
N ASN A 254 11.17 20.16 -3.51
CA ASN A 254 10.21 20.21 -4.60
C ASN A 254 8.80 20.01 -4.06
N TRP A 255 8.00 21.08 -4.02
CA TRP A 255 6.63 21.05 -3.47
C TRP A 255 5.66 20.15 -4.25
N TYR A 256 5.87 19.96 -5.56
CA TYR A 256 5.09 18.99 -6.35
C TYR A 256 5.32 17.56 -5.82
N CYS A 257 6.57 17.21 -5.54
CA CYS A 257 6.96 15.91 -4.99
C CYS A 257 6.59 15.77 -3.50
N ILE A 258 6.76 16.81 -2.68
CA ILE A 258 6.29 16.83 -1.28
C ILE A 258 4.78 16.57 -1.23
N SER A 259 3.99 17.08 -2.18
CA SER A 259 2.55 16.81 -2.25
C SER A 259 2.22 15.31 -2.36
N GLN A 260 3.15 14.47 -2.80
CA GLN A 260 3.00 13.01 -2.86
C GLN A 260 3.58 12.29 -1.64
N ASN A 261 4.28 12.99 -0.76
CA ASN A 261 4.99 12.39 0.35
C ASN A 261 3.99 11.82 1.37
N PRO A 262 4.11 10.53 1.74
CA PRO A 262 3.14 9.86 2.62
C PRO A 262 3.09 10.40 4.06
N ASN A 263 4.05 11.23 4.46
CA ASN A 263 4.11 11.87 5.77
C ASN A 263 3.32 13.20 5.85
N ILE A 264 2.83 13.72 4.73
CA ILE A 264 1.99 14.91 4.74
C ILE A 264 0.60 14.55 5.29
N THR A 265 0.14 15.35 6.24
CA THR A 265 -1.18 15.24 6.90
C THR A 265 -2.06 16.41 6.51
N TRP A 266 -3.36 16.30 6.75
CA TRP A 266 -4.29 17.39 6.43
C TRP A 266 -4.08 18.60 7.35
N GLU A 267 -3.62 18.37 8.57
CA GLU A 267 -3.18 19.42 9.49
C GLU A 267 -2.00 20.21 8.91
N ILE A 268 -0.97 19.53 8.40
CA ILE A 268 0.18 20.19 7.75
C ILE A 268 -0.27 21.06 6.59
N ILE A 269 -1.16 20.57 5.73
CA ILE A 269 -1.66 21.33 4.57
C ILE A 269 -2.40 22.58 5.04
N ARG A 270 -3.30 22.45 6.02
CA ARG A 270 -4.12 23.55 6.54
C ARG A 270 -3.29 24.61 7.27
N ASP A 271 -2.29 24.19 8.02
CA ASP A 271 -1.46 25.09 8.83
C ASP A 271 -0.38 25.79 7.99
N ASN A 272 -0.15 25.35 6.75
CA ASN A 272 0.84 25.91 5.83
C ASN A 272 0.21 26.21 4.46
N PRO A 273 -0.80 27.10 4.41
CA PRO A 273 -1.54 27.41 3.18
C PRO A 273 -0.72 28.22 2.16
N ASP A 274 0.42 28.78 2.59
CA ASP A 274 1.35 29.56 1.76
C ASP A 274 2.25 28.69 0.87
N LYS A 275 2.27 27.37 1.09
CA LYS A 275 3.09 26.45 0.28
C LYS A 275 2.39 26.07 -1.01
N ASP A 276 3.19 25.84 -2.05
CA ASP A 276 2.73 25.48 -3.40
C ASP A 276 2.27 24.01 -3.49
N TRP A 277 1.27 23.65 -2.69
CA TRP A 277 0.68 22.32 -2.70
C TRP A 277 0.07 22.00 -4.06
N ASN A 278 0.50 20.89 -4.65
CA ASN A 278 -0.03 20.42 -5.91
C ASN A 278 -1.13 19.36 -5.66
N TRP A 279 -2.40 19.78 -5.81
CA TRP A 279 -3.57 18.94 -5.55
C TRP A 279 -3.74 17.77 -6.54
N LYS A 280 -3.27 17.92 -7.77
CA LYS A 280 -3.22 16.81 -8.75
C LYS A 280 -2.28 15.69 -8.28
N TYR A 281 -1.15 16.05 -7.68
CA TYR A 281 -0.19 15.12 -7.09
C TYR A 281 -0.67 14.63 -5.72
N MET A 282 -1.37 15.47 -4.95
CA MET A 282 -2.04 15.06 -3.71
C MET A 282 -3.08 13.95 -3.93
N SER A 283 -3.70 13.92 -5.11
CA SER A 283 -4.68 12.91 -5.51
C SER A 283 -4.12 11.48 -5.52
N CYS A 284 -2.79 11.32 -5.64
CA CYS A 284 -2.10 10.03 -5.57
C CYS A 284 -1.38 9.79 -4.24
N ASN A 285 -1.49 10.72 -3.29
CA ASN A 285 -0.89 10.58 -1.97
C ASN A 285 -1.66 9.49 -1.17
N PRO A 286 -0.98 8.47 -0.61
CA PRO A 286 -1.64 7.47 0.22
C PRO A 286 -2.11 8.01 1.57
N PHE A 287 -1.61 9.18 1.98
CA PHE A 287 -1.82 9.81 3.29
C PHE A 287 -1.55 8.83 4.44
N THR A 288 -0.44 8.09 4.33
CA THR A 288 -0.09 7.01 5.28
C THR A 288 -0.05 7.52 6.71
N LYS A 289 0.54 8.70 6.94
CA LYS A 289 0.65 9.28 8.28
C LYS A 289 -0.70 9.71 8.86
N GLU A 290 -1.53 10.36 8.05
CA GLU A 290 -2.91 10.72 8.42
C GLU A 290 -3.72 9.47 8.75
N LYS A 291 -3.63 8.43 7.92
CA LYS A 291 -4.29 7.13 8.13
C LYS A 291 -3.85 6.48 9.43
N GLU A 292 -2.55 6.47 9.70
CA GLU A 292 -1.99 5.94 10.94
C GLU A 292 -2.56 6.68 12.16
N GLN A 293 -2.56 8.02 12.13
CA GLN A 293 -3.11 8.86 13.20
C GLN A 293 -4.61 8.61 13.40
N PHE A 294 -5.39 8.54 12.31
CA PHE A 294 -6.82 8.24 12.33
C PHE A 294 -7.09 6.88 12.99
N ILE A 295 -6.40 5.84 12.52
CA ILE A 295 -6.56 4.47 13.03
C ILE A 295 -6.17 4.41 14.51
N ASN A 296 -5.07 5.03 14.91
CA ASN A 296 -4.64 5.08 16.30
C ASN A 296 -5.65 5.79 17.20
N ARG A 297 -6.27 6.88 16.72
CA ARG A 297 -7.36 7.56 17.45
C ARG A 297 -8.56 6.63 17.63
N LYS A 298 -9.02 5.98 16.56
CA LYS A 298 -10.14 5.02 16.61
C LYS A 298 -9.87 3.83 17.53
N TYR A 299 -8.63 3.34 17.56
CA TYR A 299 -8.25 2.28 18.50
C TYR A 299 -8.29 2.74 19.96
N LYS A 300 -7.87 3.97 20.26
CA LYS A 300 -7.99 4.55 21.61
C LYS A 300 -9.45 4.69 22.02
N GLU A 301 -10.31 5.19 21.11
CA GLU A 301 -11.76 5.30 21.33
C GLU A 301 -12.39 3.94 21.63
N TYR A 302 -12.08 2.93 20.82
CA TYR A 302 -12.57 1.57 21.03
C TYR A 302 -12.10 0.96 22.36
N ALA A 303 -10.82 1.11 22.68
CA ALA A 303 -10.26 0.61 23.93
C ALA A 303 -10.90 1.28 25.16
N ALA A 304 -11.17 2.59 25.07
CA ALA A 304 -11.90 3.32 26.11
C ALA A 304 -13.34 2.82 26.26
N ALA A 305 -14.06 2.67 25.14
CA ALA A 305 -15.43 2.15 25.14
C ALA A 305 -15.52 0.74 25.74
N ASN A 306 -14.61 -0.16 25.38
CA ASN A 306 -14.55 -1.51 25.93
C ASN A 306 -14.27 -1.49 27.46
N LYS A 307 -13.34 -0.64 27.91
CA LYS A 307 -13.05 -0.48 29.34
C LYS A 307 -14.27 0.04 30.11
N ILE A 308 -15.00 1.00 29.55
CA ILE A 308 -16.26 1.51 30.11
C ILE A 308 -17.30 0.38 30.17
N GLN A 309 -17.46 -0.39 29.09
CA GLN A 309 -18.39 -1.52 29.05
C GLN A 309 -18.07 -2.57 30.11
N GLN A 310 -16.80 -2.97 30.25
CA GLN A 310 -16.36 -3.92 31.28
C GLN A 310 -16.63 -3.39 32.69
N TRP A 311 -16.38 -2.10 32.93
CA TRP A 311 -16.71 -1.46 34.19
C TRP A 311 -18.22 -1.48 34.48
N CYS A 312 -19.05 -1.09 33.51
CA CYS A 312 -20.50 -1.17 33.63
C CYS A 312 -20.99 -2.60 33.89
N LEU A 313 -20.45 -3.58 33.17
CA LEU A 313 -20.76 -5.00 33.38
C LEU A 313 -20.40 -5.44 34.80
N SER A 314 -19.24 -5.05 35.32
CA SER A 314 -18.82 -5.40 36.69
C SER A 314 -19.78 -4.87 37.75
N ILE A 315 -20.42 -3.73 37.49
CA ILE A 315 -21.46 -3.16 38.36
C ILE A 315 -22.78 -3.94 38.21
N ILE A 316 -23.19 -4.22 36.99
CA ILE A 316 -24.48 -4.86 36.67
C ILE A 316 -24.50 -6.32 37.13
N VAL A 317 -23.39 -7.05 37.09
CA VAL A 317 -23.34 -8.47 37.49
C VAL A 317 -22.99 -8.68 38.96
N SER A 318 -22.74 -7.62 39.72
CA SER A 318 -22.32 -7.73 41.12
C SER A 318 -23.48 -7.54 42.09
N PRO A 319 -23.69 -8.46 43.06
CA PRO A 319 -24.69 -8.32 44.11
C PRO A 319 -24.34 -7.23 45.14
N HIS A 320 -23.18 -6.58 45.03
CA HIS A 320 -22.83 -5.45 45.90
C HIS A 320 -23.59 -4.16 45.51
N TYR A 321 -23.99 -4.04 44.24
CA TYR A 321 -24.76 -2.89 43.77
C TYR A 321 -26.25 -3.23 43.69
N LYS A 322 -27.12 -2.24 43.98
CA LYS A 322 -28.59 -2.44 43.97
C LYS A 322 -29.07 -2.97 42.63
N ILE A 323 -28.59 -2.40 41.52
CA ILE A 323 -28.96 -2.83 40.16
C ILE A 323 -28.58 -4.29 39.90
N GLY A 324 -27.39 -4.72 40.34
CA GLY A 324 -26.95 -6.10 40.16
C GLY A 324 -27.68 -7.08 41.05
N ARG A 325 -27.99 -6.72 42.31
CA ARG A 325 -28.89 -7.52 43.16
C ARG A 325 -30.23 -7.76 42.49
N THR A 326 -30.89 -6.69 42.03
CA THR A 326 -32.21 -6.81 41.39
C THR A 326 -32.17 -7.72 40.16
N MET A 327 -31.12 -7.64 39.34
CA MET A 327 -30.97 -8.51 38.18
C MET A 327 -30.76 -9.98 38.58
N ILE A 328 -29.91 -10.25 39.57
CA ILE A 328 -29.63 -11.59 40.07
C ILE A 328 -30.88 -12.21 40.69
N ASP A 329 -31.59 -11.47 41.55
CA ASP A 329 -32.81 -11.94 42.21
C ASP A 329 -33.89 -12.29 41.17
N ARG A 330 -34.06 -11.47 40.12
CA ARG A 330 -35.00 -11.78 39.04
C ARG A 330 -34.63 -13.08 38.32
N LYS A 331 -33.35 -13.26 38.02
CA LYS A 331 -32.85 -14.47 37.36
C LYS A 331 -32.95 -15.73 38.23
N TYR A 332 -32.76 -15.60 39.54
CA TYR A 332 -32.98 -16.69 40.49
C TYR A 332 -34.44 -17.17 40.43
N LYS A 333 -35.40 -16.24 40.48
CA LYS A 333 -36.82 -16.58 40.39
C LYS A 333 -37.15 -17.30 39.07
N GLU A 334 -36.66 -16.81 37.94
CA GLU A 334 -36.87 -17.47 36.63
C GLU A 334 -36.36 -18.92 36.56
N LEU A 335 -35.38 -19.31 37.38
CA LEU A 335 -34.77 -20.65 37.35
C LEU A 335 -35.31 -21.61 38.42
N PHE A 336 -35.81 -21.09 39.54
CA PHE A 336 -36.12 -21.88 40.73
C PHE A 336 -37.54 -21.70 41.28
N GLU A 337 -38.29 -20.71 40.79
CA GLU A 337 -39.72 -20.51 41.06
C GLU A 337 -40.53 -20.76 39.78
#